data_AF-A0A2S2GE89-F1
#
_entry.id   AF-A0A2S2GE89-F1
#
_cell.length_a   1.000
_cell.length_b   1.000
_cell.length_c   1.000
_cell.angle_alpha   90.00
_cell.angle_beta   90.00
_cell.angle_gamma   90.00
#
_symmetry.space_group_name_H-M   'P 1'
#
loop_
_entity.id
_entity.type
_entity.pdbx_description
1 polymer ?
#
loop_
_entity_poly.entity_id
_entity_poly.type
_entity_poly.pdbx_seq_one_letter_code
_entity_poly.pdbx_strand_id
1 'polypeptide(L)'
;MELQLWVEGADPVEELEDLGDWLSQEPELRGRVKPAPAIPSEGELGGLPDVLIAALGGGGLASALAASLSAYLSQPRRRSVRIKMKGPQGQEVEVDAQCAGDAERLLRIALGQAEGSQ
;
A
#
# COMPACT_ATOMS: atom_id res chain seq x y z
N MET A 1 -11.69 5.49 -4.85
CA MET A 1 -10.43 5.29 -5.58
C MET A 1 -9.82 4.01 -5.06
N GLU A 2 -9.26 3.18 -5.92
CA GLU A 2 -8.63 1.93 -5.51
C GLU A 2 -7.12 2.10 -5.57
N LEU A 3 -6.44 1.72 -4.50
CA LEU A 3 -5.00 1.64 -4.42
C LEU A 3 -4.62 0.17 -4.33
N GLN A 4 -3.70 -0.26 -5.18
CA GLN A 4 -3.15 -1.61 -5.13
C GLN A 4 -1.88 -1.56 -4.28
N LEU A 5 -1.71 -2.49 -3.35
CA LEU A 5 -0.51 -2.63 -2.53
C LEU A 5 0.06 -4.02 -2.68
N TRP A 6 1.38 -4.13 -2.77
CA TRP A 6 2.08 -5.41 -2.71
C TRP A 6 3.39 -5.26 -1.96
N VAL A 7 3.93 -6.38 -1.50
CA VAL A 7 5.21 -6.42 -0.80
C VAL A 7 6.29 -6.99 -1.72
N GLU A 8 7.47 -6.39 -1.70
CA GLU A 8 8.67 -6.93 -2.30
C GLU A 8 9.67 -7.33 -1.22
N GLY A 9 10.20 -8.56 -1.30
CA GLY A 9 11.09 -9.09 -0.29
C GLY A 9 11.44 -10.56 -0.51
N ALA A 10 12.00 -11.18 0.52
CA ALA A 10 12.34 -12.60 0.52
C ALA A 10 11.09 -13.50 0.49
N ASP A 11 10.06 -13.12 1.25
CA ASP A 11 8.80 -13.87 1.39
C ASP A 11 7.59 -12.94 1.17
N PRO A 12 7.32 -12.51 -0.09
CA PRO A 12 6.30 -11.51 -0.37
C PRO A 12 4.88 -11.96 -0.03
N VAL A 13 4.61 -13.27 -0.02
CA VAL A 13 3.29 -13.83 0.30
C VAL A 13 3.00 -13.70 1.80
N GLU A 14 3.89 -14.20 2.66
CA GLU A 14 3.72 -14.12 4.13
C GLU A 14 3.65 -12.66 4.60
N GLU A 15 4.53 -11.80 4.07
CA GLU A 15 4.55 -10.39 4.44
C GLU A 15 3.29 -9.63 3.97
N LEU A 16 2.70 -10.02 2.85
CA LEU A 16 1.45 -9.42 2.37
C LEU A 16 0.25 -9.88 3.21
N GLU A 17 0.20 -11.15 3.59
CA GLU A 17 -0.83 -11.67 4.49
C GLU A 17 -0.76 -10.98 5.86
N ASP A 18 0.44 -10.82 6.42
CA ASP A 18 0.67 -10.09 7.68
C ASP A 18 0.28 -8.61 7.57
N LEU A 19 0.63 -7.95 6.47
CA LEU A 19 0.21 -6.58 6.19
C LEU A 19 -1.32 -6.48 6.08
N GLY A 20 -1.96 -7.44 5.41
CA GLY A 20 -3.41 -7.49 5.27
C GLY A 20 -4.12 -7.65 6.62
N ASP A 21 -3.60 -8.52 7.49
CA ASP A 21 -4.09 -8.67 8.87
C ASP A 21 -3.91 -7.37 9.66
N TRP A 22 -2.72 -6.78 9.63
CA TRP A 22 -2.41 -5.51 10.31
C TRP A 22 -3.37 -4.39 9.91
N LEU A 23 -3.59 -4.19 8.60
CA LEU A 23 -4.50 -3.16 8.10
C LEU A 23 -5.97 -3.46 8.44
N SER A 24 -6.34 -4.73 8.61
CA SER A 24 -7.69 -5.13 9.03
C SER A 24 -7.98 -4.82 10.50
N GLN A 25 -6.93 -4.76 11.34
CA GLN A 25 -7.03 -4.36 12.75
C GLN A 25 -7.36 -2.87 12.90
N GLU A 26 -7.05 -2.03 11.91
CA GLU A 26 -7.36 -0.62 11.93
C GLU A 26 -8.86 -0.36 11.70
N PRO A 27 -9.57 0.26 12.65
CA PRO A 27 -11.02 0.45 12.56
C PRO A 27 -11.43 1.30 11.34
N GLU A 28 -10.56 2.21 10.90
CA GLU A 28 -10.78 3.06 9.73
C GLU A 28 -10.56 2.32 8.40
N LEU A 29 -9.81 1.22 8.39
CA LEU A 29 -9.48 0.47 7.16
C LEU A 29 -10.21 -0.87 7.09
N ARG A 30 -10.80 -1.29 8.20
CA ARG A 30 -11.57 -2.53 8.32
C ARG A 30 -12.66 -2.62 7.25
N GLY A 31 -12.61 -3.71 6.48
CA GLY A 31 -13.53 -3.98 5.37
C GLY A 31 -13.29 -3.16 4.11
N ARG A 32 -12.31 -2.25 4.11
CA ARG A 32 -11.89 -1.44 2.95
C ARG A 32 -10.63 -1.96 2.27
N VAL A 33 -9.82 -2.73 2.98
CA VAL A 33 -8.67 -3.46 2.42
C VAL A 33 -9.11 -4.90 2.17
N LYS A 34 -8.87 -5.39 0.95
CA LYS A 34 -9.21 -6.77 0.56
C LYS A 34 -8.07 -7.38 -0.26
N PRO A 35 -7.70 -8.64 -0.02
CA PRO A 35 -6.82 -9.36 -0.91
C PRO A 35 -7.51 -9.56 -2.27
N ALA A 36 -6.74 -9.40 -3.33
CA ALA A 36 -7.17 -9.67 -4.69
C ALA A 36 -6.00 -10.27 -5.48
N PRO A 37 -6.29 -11.15 -6.44
CA PRO A 37 -5.26 -11.58 -7.38
C PRO A 37 -4.77 -10.37 -8.16
N ALA A 38 -3.46 -10.22 -8.27
CA ALA A 38 -2.87 -9.17 -9.07
C ALA A 38 -3.30 -9.31 -10.54
N ILE A 39 -3.86 -8.23 -11.10
CA ILE A 39 -4.25 -8.20 -12.50
C ILE A 39 -2.97 -7.95 -13.31
N PRO A 40 -2.58 -8.87 -14.21
CA PRO A 40 -1.39 -8.69 -15.03
C PRO A 40 -1.52 -7.41 -15.86
N SER A 41 -0.52 -6.53 -15.76
CA SER A 41 -0.31 -5.51 -16.80
C SER A 41 0.35 -6.19 -18.01
N GLU A 42 -0.06 -5.78 -19.22
CA GLU A 42 0.45 -6.31 -20.48
C GLU A 42 1.99 -6.20 -20.53
N GLY A 43 2.69 -7.33 -20.38
CA GLY A 43 4.15 -7.42 -20.45
C GLY A 43 4.83 -8.14 -19.28
N GLU A 44 4.15 -8.37 -18.15
CA GLU A 44 4.73 -9.08 -17.00
C GLU A 44 4.51 -10.60 -17.10
N LEU A 45 5.49 -11.28 -17.72
CA LEU A 45 5.59 -12.74 -17.74
C LEU A 45 6.23 -13.24 -16.42
N GLY A 46 5.40 -13.69 -15.48
CA GLY A 46 5.85 -14.55 -14.38
C GLY A 46 5.24 -14.21 -13.03
N GLY A 47 4.21 -14.98 -12.65
CA GLY A 47 3.73 -15.14 -11.26
C GLY A 47 3.57 -13.86 -10.47
N LEU A 48 2.51 -13.09 -10.74
CA LEU A 48 2.26 -11.91 -9.92
C LEU A 48 2.00 -12.33 -8.46
N PRO A 49 2.60 -11.63 -7.48
CA PRO A 49 2.22 -11.80 -6.08
C PRO A 49 0.75 -11.39 -5.90
N ASP A 50 0.06 -11.96 -4.91
CA ASP A 50 -1.22 -11.42 -4.45
C ASP A 50 -1.07 -9.91 -4.18
N VAL A 51 -2.15 -9.14 -4.33
CA VAL A 51 -2.18 -7.71 -4.01
C VAL A 51 -3.28 -7.44 -2.98
N LEU A 52 -3.09 -6.40 -2.18
CA LEU A 52 -4.15 -5.83 -1.36
C LEU A 52 -4.76 -4.64 -2.12
N ILE A 53 -6.08 -4.62 -2.24
CA ILE A 53 -6.83 -3.50 -2.79
C ILE A 53 -7.40 -2.69 -1.62
N ALA A 54 -6.97 -1.45 -1.49
CA ALA A 54 -7.50 -0.49 -0.52
C ALA A 54 -8.48 0.47 -1.21
N ALA A 55 -9.74 0.45 -0.79
CA ALA A 55 -10.77 1.38 -1.25
C ALA A 55 -10.70 2.71 -0.48
N LEU A 56 -9.99 3.69 -1.05
CA LEU A 56 -9.81 5.03 -0.51
C LEU A 56 -10.88 5.97 -1.10
N GLY A 57 -11.91 6.27 -0.30
CA GLY A 57 -13.06 7.10 -0.70
C GLY A 57 -12.93 8.59 -0.37
N GLY A 58 -11.88 9.00 0.36
CA GLY A 58 -11.68 10.40 0.77
C GLY A 58 -10.35 10.59 1.53
N GLY A 59 -9.91 11.85 1.69
CA GLY A 59 -8.58 12.19 2.22
C GLY A 59 -8.27 11.63 3.61
N GLY A 60 -9.26 11.51 4.50
CA GLY A 60 -9.06 10.96 5.85
C GLY A 60 -8.64 9.48 5.86
N LEU A 61 -9.12 8.69 4.90
CA LEU A 61 -8.76 7.27 4.79
C LEU A 61 -7.33 7.07 4.30
N ALA A 62 -6.85 7.96 3.44
CA ALA A 62 -5.47 7.93 3.00
C ALA A 62 -4.52 8.21 4.17
N SER A 63 -4.83 9.21 5.01
CA SER A 63 -4.04 9.49 6.21
C SER A 63 -4.02 8.31 7.19
N ALA A 64 -5.16 7.66 7.44
CA ALA A 64 -5.21 6.47 8.29
C ALA A 64 -4.36 5.31 7.73
N LEU A 65 -4.46 5.05 6.42
CA LEU A 65 -3.62 4.05 5.76
C LEU A 65 -2.13 4.38 5.89
N ALA A 66 -1.75 5.64 5.64
CA ALA A 66 -0.36 6.07 5.75
C ALA A 66 0.19 5.95 7.18
N ALA A 67 -0.59 6.34 8.20
CA ALA A 67 -0.22 6.20 9.59
C ALA A 67 -0.03 4.73 9.98
N SER A 68 -0.95 3.86 9.56
CA SER A 68 -0.88 2.43 9.82
C SER A 68 0.32 1.76 9.13
N LEU A 69 0.60 2.10 7.87
CA LEU A 69 1.79 1.64 7.14
C LEU A 69 3.08 2.11 7.82
N SER A 70 3.12 3.37 8.28
CA SER A 70 4.26 3.92 9.00
C SER A 70 4.51 3.16 10.31
N ALA A 71 3.44 2.87 11.06
CA ALA A 71 3.51 2.08 12.28
C ALA A 71 3.94 0.63 12.02
N TYR A 72 3.46 0.01 10.94
CA TYR A 72 3.87 -1.32 10.50
C TYR A 72 5.36 -1.40 10.19
N LEU A 73 5.86 -0.48 9.35
CA LEU A 73 7.26 -0.43 8.94
C LEU A 73 8.21 0.02 10.05
N SER A 74 7.69 0.72 11.06
CA SER A 74 8.44 1.08 12.28
C SER A 74 8.75 -0.14 13.16
N GLN A 75 8.08 -1.28 12.95
CA GLN A 75 8.38 -2.49 13.69
C GLN A 75 9.79 -3.00 13.35
N PRO A 76 10.60 -3.41 14.35
CA PRO A 76 11.99 -3.79 14.13
C PRO A 76 12.15 -5.00 13.18
N ARG A 77 11.14 -5.89 13.14
CA ARG A 77 11.12 -7.06 12.24
C ARG A 77 10.74 -6.71 10.80
N ARG A 78 10.04 -5.59 10.58
CA ARG A 78 9.52 -5.15 9.28
C ARG A 78 10.42 -4.11 8.59
N ARG A 79 11.61 -3.82 9.14
CA ARG A 79 12.52 -2.80 8.62
C ARG A 79 13.06 -3.07 7.22
N SER A 80 13.11 -4.35 6.82
CA SER A 80 13.57 -4.79 5.51
C SER A 80 12.43 -4.96 4.49
N VAL A 81 11.19 -4.71 4.89
CA VAL A 81 10.01 -4.87 4.04
C VAL A 81 9.87 -3.64 3.16
N ARG A 82 9.63 -3.88 1.87
CA ARG A 82 9.29 -2.82 0.91
C ARG A 82 7.87 -2.99 0.44
N ILE A 83 7.05 -1.98 0.67
CA ILE A 83 5.64 -1.97 0.28
C ILE A 83 5.53 -1.07 -0.94
N LYS A 84 5.13 -1.64 -2.06
CA LYS A 84 4.80 -0.89 -3.26
C LYS A 84 3.31 -0.62 -3.33
N MET A 85 2.98 0.56 -3.84
CA MET A 85 1.62 1.05 -3.95
C MET A 85 1.40 1.65 -5.33
N LYS A 86 0.35 1.23 -6.01
CA LYS A 86 -0.07 1.76 -7.31
C LYS A 86 -1.44 2.37 -7.21
N GLY A 87 -1.54 3.64 -7.57
CA GLY A 87 -2.82 4.32 -7.63
C GLY A 87 -3.58 4.09 -8.94
N PRO A 88 -4.82 4.59 -9.00
CA PRO A 88 -5.73 4.33 -10.12
C PRO A 88 -5.27 5.00 -11.43
N GLN A 89 -4.40 6.01 -11.35
CA GLN A 89 -3.80 6.67 -12.52
C GLN A 89 -2.51 5.99 -13.01
N GLY A 90 -2.13 4.86 -12.40
CA GLY A 90 -0.92 4.12 -12.74
C GLY A 90 0.37 4.66 -12.10
N GLN A 91 0.27 5.67 -11.24
CA GLN A 91 1.41 6.16 -10.46
C GLN A 91 1.78 5.12 -9.40
N GLU A 92 3.04 4.70 -9.43
CA GLU A 92 3.62 3.75 -8.49
C GLU A 92 4.56 4.47 -7.52
N VAL A 93 4.44 4.15 -6.24
CA VAL A 93 5.33 4.63 -5.18
C VAL A 93 5.74 3.45 -4.30
N GLU A 94 6.90 3.56 -3.67
CA GLU A 94 7.43 2.57 -2.73
C GLU A 94 7.58 3.22 -1.36
N VAL A 95 7.21 2.47 -0.31
CA VAL A 95 7.43 2.85 1.09
C VAL A 95 8.15 1.72 1.80
N ASP A 96 9.27 2.08 2.41
CA ASP A 96 10.07 1.22 3.27
C ASP A 96 10.28 1.90 4.63
N ALA A 97 10.92 1.21 5.57
CA ALA A 97 11.14 1.76 6.91
C ALA A 97 12.00 3.04 6.95
N GLN A 98 12.78 3.34 5.91
CA GLN A 98 13.53 4.61 5.81
C GLN A 98 12.64 5.77 5.40
N CYS A 99 11.64 5.52 4.54
CA CYS A 99 10.69 6.51 4.03
C CYS A 99 9.31 6.42 4.68
N ALA A 100 9.16 5.64 5.76
CA ALA A 100 7.89 5.43 6.46
C ALA A 100 7.29 6.73 7.02
N GLY A 101 8.12 7.75 7.32
CA GLY A 101 7.65 9.08 7.71
C GLY A 101 7.02 9.88 6.57
N ASP A 102 7.36 9.57 5.31
CA ASP A 102 6.82 10.20 4.10
C ASP A 102 5.66 9.39 3.49
N ALA A 103 5.21 8.31 4.14
CA ALA A 103 4.16 7.42 3.63
C ALA A 103 2.89 8.18 3.20
N GLU A 104 2.47 9.21 3.95
CA GLU A 104 1.31 10.01 3.62
C GLU A 104 1.50 10.82 2.33
N ARG A 105 2.66 11.45 2.18
CA ARG A 105 3.02 12.20 0.97
C ARG A 105 3.05 11.27 -0.24
N LEU A 106 3.72 10.12 -0.12
CA LEU A 106 3.86 9.15 -1.19
C LEU A 106 2.50 8.58 -1.61
N LEU A 107 1.64 8.28 -0.65
CA LEU A 107 0.28 7.82 -0.92
C LEU A 107 -0.56 8.86 -1.69
N ARG A 108 -0.46 10.15 -1.33
CA ARG A 108 -1.12 11.23 -2.09
C ARG A 108 -0.61 11.30 -3.53
N ILE A 109 0.70 11.18 -3.72
CA ILE A 109 1.32 11.14 -5.05
C ILE A 109 0.76 9.97 -5.86
N ALA A 110 0.71 8.76 -5.29
CA ALA A 110 0.17 7.58 -5.96
C ALA A 110 -1.29 7.75 -6.37
N LEU A 111 -2.11 8.36 -5.51
CA LEU A 111 -3.51 8.68 -5.82
C LEU A 111 -3.67 9.76 -6.90
N GLY A 112 -2.58 10.39 -7.34
CA GLY A 112 -2.63 11.55 -8.24
C GLY A 112 -3.28 12.76 -7.60
N GLN A 113 -3.29 12.81 -6.27
CA GLN A 113 -3.54 14.02 -5.49
C GLN A 113 -2.23 14.84 -5.47
N ALA A 114 -1.67 15.11 -6.65
CA ALA A 114 -0.77 16.24 -6.77
C ALA A 114 -1.62 17.49 -6.53
N GLU A 115 -1.17 18.31 -5.59
CA GLU A 115 -1.71 19.62 -5.21
C GLU A 115 -2.58 20.20 -6.33
N GLY A 116 -3.85 20.45 -6.01
CA GLY A 116 -4.77 21.09 -6.93
C GLY A 116 -4.08 22.28 -7.60
N SER A 117 -4.16 22.26 -8.93
CA SER A 117 -4.03 23.44 -9.78
C SER A 117 -4.53 24.68 -9.03
N GLN A 118 -3.63 25.63 -8.78
CA GLN A 118 -4.02 27.01 -8.55
C GLN A 118 -3.66 27.84 -9.78
#